data_AF-A0A545SE82-F1
#
_entry.id   AF-A0A545SE82-F1
#
_cell.length_a   1.000
_cell.length_b   1.000
_cell.length_c   1.000
_cell.angle_alpha   90.00
_cell.angle_beta   90.00
_cell.angle_gamma   90.00
#
_symmetry.space_group_name_H-M   'P 1'
#
loop_
_entity.id
_entity.type
_entity.pdbx_description
1 polymer ?
#
loop_
_entity_poly.entity_id
_entity_poly.type
_entity_poly.pdbx_seq_one_letter_code
_entity_poly.pdbx_strand_id
1 'polypeptide(L)'
;MFDDRYLFVEYIATNPKNLEKSKIRIPEVTRSLTLGEIAMCKTIFANSIRYQEIKINARNYMTMGAMGVGGEIYFNPKRYEVDYSMASRFIQEWFIHEMTHVWQYQKGYPVFKIGLDLQAVMITNNVEPYMYNIMASKLDTNNQQILSSFQDYNMESQACILAHYYAIFINPPPKGDKKETLKTIIGNNHKGYDYLYIPDSTKNMRLANLKRVAESFIKSDKNSNWLPKKWIDFNYLVKEAKGV
;
A
#
# COMPACT_ATOMS: atom_id res chain seq x y z
N MET A 1 -1.57 27.94 -16.09
CA MET A 1 -1.45 26.54 -16.55
C MET A 1 -0.08 26.06 -16.10
N PHE A 2 0.00 25.41 -14.93
CA PHE A 2 1.27 25.01 -14.33
C PHE A 2 1.66 23.62 -14.87
N ASP A 3 2.90 23.51 -15.33
CA ASP A 3 3.50 22.28 -15.87
C ASP A 3 4.14 21.51 -14.72
N ASP A 4 3.48 20.44 -14.26
CA ASP A 4 3.83 19.66 -13.07
C ASP A 4 5.06 18.73 -13.24
N ARG A 5 5.92 19.00 -14.23
CA ARG A 5 7.16 18.23 -14.53
C ARG A 5 8.40 18.71 -13.76
N TYR A 6 8.27 19.67 -12.84
CA TYR A 6 9.40 20.27 -12.12
C TYR A 6 9.24 20.11 -10.60
N LEU A 7 10.29 19.64 -9.93
CA LEU A 7 10.44 19.79 -8.48
C LEU A 7 11.60 20.72 -8.19
N PHE A 8 11.36 21.64 -7.27
CA PHE A 8 12.39 22.42 -6.62
C PHE A 8 13.03 21.53 -5.56
N VAL A 9 14.28 21.12 -5.78
CA VAL A 9 15.12 20.54 -4.74
C VAL A 9 15.95 21.68 -4.16
N GLU A 10 15.59 22.17 -2.99
CA GLU A 10 16.51 23.00 -2.20
C GLU A 10 17.55 22.08 -1.56
N TYR A 11 18.70 21.92 -2.21
CA TYR A 11 19.91 21.43 -1.55
C TYR A 11 20.98 22.52 -1.62
N ILE A 12 21.30 23.04 -0.43
CA ILE A 12 22.47 23.80 0.01
C ILE A 12 23.33 24.44 -1.11
N ALA A 13 23.17 25.75 -1.31
CA ALA A 13 24.16 26.59 -1.98
C ALA A 13 24.76 27.58 -0.97
N THR A 14 26.08 27.52 -0.79
CA THR A 14 26.90 28.34 0.13
C THR A 14 27.06 29.80 -0.29
N ASN A 15 26.14 30.39 -1.06
CA ASN A 15 26.20 31.82 -1.37
C ASN A 15 24.82 32.41 -1.74
N PRO A 16 24.25 33.38 -0.98
CA PRO A 16 22.88 33.86 -1.16
C PRO A 16 22.62 34.74 -2.40
N LYS A 17 23.62 35.04 -3.24
CA LYS A 17 23.51 36.13 -4.24
C LYS A 17 23.22 35.71 -5.69
N ASN A 18 23.18 34.41 -6.02
CA ASN A 18 22.92 33.94 -7.38
C ASN A 18 21.77 32.89 -7.45
N LEU A 19 20.61 33.21 -6.88
CA LEU A 19 19.38 32.42 -7.06
C LEU A 19 18.74 32.72 -8.42
N GLU A 20 19.42 32.39 -9.52
CA GLU A 20 18.71 32.12 -10.76
C GLU A 20 17.96 30.80 -10.58
N LYS A 21 16.63 30.82 -10.74
CA LYS A 21 15.78 29.63 -10.72
C LYS A 21 16.09 28.76 -11.94
N SER A 22 17.19 28.01 -11.89
CA SER A 22 17.46 26.98 -12.87
C SER A 22 16.39 25.89 -12.73
N LYS A 23 15.57 25.69 -13.77
CA LYS A 23 14.69 24.52 -13.88
C LYS A 23 15.57 23.28 -13.96
N ILE A 24 15.80 22.62 -12.82
CA ILE A 24 16.54 21.36 -12.79
C ILE A 24 15.59 20.28 -13.31
N ARG A 25 15.91 19.71 -14.48
CA ARG A 25 15.29 18.47 -14.96
C ARG A 25 15.75 17.37 -14.03
N ILE A 26 14.88 16.86 -13.17
CA ILE A 26 15.18 15.61 -12.47
C ILE A 26 15.28 14.54 -13.56
N PRO A 27 16.43 13.87 -13.73
CA PRO A 27 16.52 12.78 -14.68
C PRO A 27 15.45 11.75 -14.31
N GLU A 28 14.79 11.18 -15.32
CA GLU A 28 13.89 10.05 -15.10
C GLU A 28 14.73 8.89 -14.58
N VAL A 29 14.77 8.71 -13.26
CA VAL A 29 15.61 7.69 -12.62
C VAL A 29 14.84 6.38 -12.64
N THR A 30 15.41 5.39 -13.31
CA THR A 30 15.00 3.98 -13.22
C THR A 30 16.08 3.23 -12.47
N ARG A 31 15.70 2.51 -11.41
CA ARG A 31 16.65 1.67 -10.64
C ARG A 31 16.04 0.33 -10.27
N SER A 32 16.90 -0.62 -9.96
CA SER A 32 16.50 -1.85 -9.27
C SER A 32 16.25 -1.56 -7.78
N LEU A 33 15.60 -2.50 -7.10
CA LEU A 33 15.47 -2.49 -5.65
C LEU A 33 16.85 -2.48 -4.96
N THR A 34 16.96 -1.74 -3.87
CA THR A 34 18.13 -1.81 -2.99
C THR A 34 18.13 -3.12 -2.19
N LEU A 35 19.27 -3.49 -1.61
CA LEU A 35 19.34 -4.65 -0.71
C LEU A 35 18.45 -4.45 0.54
N GLY A 36 18.36 -3.21 1.04
CA GLY A 36 17.49 -2.85 2.16
C GLY A 36 16.02 -3.03 1.83
N GLU A 37 15.58 -2.56 0.65
CA GLU A 37 14.21 -2.75 0.15
C GLU A 37 13.86 -4.23 -0.03
N ILE A 38 14.77 -5.02 -0.61
CA ILE A 38 14.58 -6.46 -0.75
C ILE A 38 14.45 -7.13 0.63
N ALA A 39 15.34 -6.80 1.57
CA ALA A 39 15.29 -7.34 2.93
C ALA A 39 13.97 -6.99 3.63
N MET A 40 13.54 -5.73 3.52
CA MET A 40 12.27 -5.24 4.03
C MET A 40 11.09 -6.03 3.45
N CYS A 41 11.02 -6.19 2.13
CA CYS A 41 9.96 -6.95 1.48
C CYS A 41 9.96 -8.44 1.85
N LYS A 42 11.15 -9.04 2.04
CA LYS A 42 11.29 -10.45 2.40
C LYS A 42 10.67 -10.79 3.76
N THR A 43 10.50 -9.81 4.65
CA THR A 43 9.80 -10.00 5.93
C THR A 43 8.33 -10.39 5.75
N ILE A 44 7.69 -10.00 4.65
CA ILE A 44 6.29 -10.32 4.30
C ILE A 44 6.22 -11.40 3.22
N PHE A 45 6.94 -11.19 2.12
CA PHE A 45 6.75 -11.95 0.89
C PHE A 45 7.72 -13.13 0.74
N ALA A 46 8.75 -13.22 1.59
CA ALA A 46 9.82 -14.21 1.47
C ALA A 46 10.38 -14.25 0.03
N ASN A 47 10.42 -15.40 -0.63
CA ASN A 47 10.89 -15.52 -2.01
C ASN A 47 9.73 -15.59 -3.03
N SER A 48 8.53 -15.16 -2.67
CA SER A 48 7.35 -15.27 -3.55
C SER A 48 7.35 -14.22 -4.68
N ILE A 49 8.21 -13.21 -4.58
CA ILE A 49 8.41 -12.14 -5.57
C ILE A 49 9.77 -12.33 -6.24
N ARG A 50 9.81 -12.18 -7.57
CA ARG A 50 11.04 -12.11 -8.36
C ARG A 50 11.61 -10.69 -8.29
N TYR A 51 12.29 -10.39 -7.19
CA TYR A 51 12.77 -9.03 -6.87
C TYR A 51 13.70 -8.43 -7.91
N GLN A 52 14.47 -9.26 -8.62
CA GLN A 52 15.45 -8.80 -9.62
C GLN A 52 14.78 -8.22 -10.87
N GLU A 53 13.53 -8.59 -11.13
CA GLU A 53 12.73 -8.10 -12.27
C GLU A 53 12.11 -6.72 -11.98
N ILE A 54 12.09 -6.28 -10.72
CA ILE A 54 11.40 -5.05 -10.31
C ILE A 54 12.27 -3.83 -10.63
N LYS A 55 11.62 -2.83 -11.22
CA LYS A 55 12.16 -1.50 -11.43
C LYS A 55 11.34 -0.46 -10.69
N ILE A 56 12.04 0.47 -10.06
CA ILE A 56 11.49 1.69 -9.47
C ILE A 56 11.75 2.83 -10.44
N ASN A 57 10.67 3.48 -10.89
CA ASN A 57 10.70 4.56 -11.86
C ASN A 57 10.24 5.87 -11.20
N ALA A 58 11.09 6.89 -11.18
CA ALA A 58 10.74 8.25 -10.78
C ALA A 58 10.09 9.01 -11.95
N ARG A 59 8.88 8.60 -12.35
CA ARG A 59 8.14 9.19 -13.48
C ARG A 59 6.68 9.41 -13.11
N ASN A 60 6.10 10.53 -13.52
CA ASN A 60 4.66 10.77 -13.43
C ASN A 60 3.96 9.86 -14.45
N TYR A 61 3.64 8.63 -14.06
CA TYR A 61 2.98 7.69 -14.97
C TYR A 61 1.46 7.88 -15.01
N MET A 62 0.84 8.50 -14.01
CA MET A 62 -0.54 9.00 -13.99
C MET A 62 -0.78 9.76 -12.67
N THR A 63 -1.98 10.33 -12.46
CA THR A 63 -2.37 11.05 -11.22
C THR A 63 -2.36 10.20 -9.94
N MET A 64 -2.02 8.91 -10.03
CA MET A 64 -2.01 7.94 -8.93
C MET A 64 -0.57 7.70 -8.46
N GLY A 65 -0.34 7.90 -7.16
CA GLY A 65 0.98 8.09 -6.54
C GLY A 65 1.98 6.94 -6.71
N ALA A 66 1.51 5.70 -6.87
CA ALA A 66 2.30 4.63 -7.44
C ALA A 66 1.44 3.57 -8.14
N MET A 67 2.02 2.87 -9.13
CA MET A 67 1.31 1.81 -9.86
C MET A 67 2.26 0.71 -10.33
N GLY A 68 1.88 -0.54 -10.06
CA GLY A 68 2.47 -1.75 -10.62
C GLY A 68 2.02 -1.99 -12.06
N VAL A 69 2.74 -1.46 -13.07
CA VAL A 69 2.47 -1.80 -14.49
C VAL A 69 3.55 -2.73 -14.98
N GLY A 70 3.18 -3.91 -15.46
CA GLY A 70 4.16 -4.87 -15.99
C GLY A 70 5.08 -5.49 -14.93
N GLY A 71 4.87 -5.21 -13.63
CA GLY A 71 5.78 -5.60 -12.54
C GLY A 71 6.79 -4.52 -12.14
N GLU A 72 6.71 -3.34 -12.76
CA GLU A 72 7.47 -2.15 -12.36
C GLU A 72 6.63 -1.22 -11.49
N ILE A 73 7.28 -0.49 -10.58
CA ILE A 73 6.63 0.51 -9.72
C ILE A 73 6.99 1.90 -10.22
N TYR A 74 5.97 2.68 -10.56
CA TYR A 74 6.13 4.08 -10.95
C TYR A 74 5.78 4.96 -9.77
N PHE A 75 6.72 5.74 -9.24
CA PHE A 75 6.44 6.69 -8.18
C PHE A 75 6.38 8.11 -8.72
N ASN A 76 5.44 8.91 -8.20
CA ASN A 76 5.53 10.36 -8.36
C ASN A 76 6.90 10.83 -7.86
N PRO A 77 7.66 11.66 -8.62
CA PRO A 77 8.99 12.12 -8.21
C PRO A 77 9.02 12.79 -6.82
N LYS A 78 7.89 13.36 -6.34
CA LYS A 78 7.76 13.95 -4.98
C LYS A 78 7.85 12.92 -3.86
N ARG A 79 7.57 11.66 -4.16
CA ARG A 79 7.56 10.53 -3.22
C ARG A 79 8.60 9.48 -3.60
N TYR A 80 9.54 9.84 -4.49
CA TYR A 80 10.66 8.99 -4.82
C TYR A 80 11.67 9.01 -3.67
N GLU A 81 12.09 7.83 -3.24
CA GLU A 81 13.18 7.65 -2.29
C GLU A 81 14.35 6.92 -2.95
N VAL A 82 15.56 7.29 -2.58
CA VAL A 82 16.77 6.58 -3.03
C VAL A 82 16.86 5.16 -2.45
N ASP A 83 16.33 4.99 -1.23
CA ASP A 83 16.14 3.72 -0.56
C ASP A 83 14.90 3.82 0.35
N TYR A 84 13.80 3.15 -0.02
CA TYR A 84 12.56 3.17 0.75
C TYR A 84 12.72 2.52 2.13
N SER A 85 13.67 1.60 2.32
CA SER A 85 13.90 0.97 3.63
C SER A 85 14.53 1.92 4.66
N MET A 86 15.13 3.02 4.19
CA MET A 86 15.69 4.08 5.03
C MET A 86 14.74 5.28 5.19
N ALA A 87 13.61 5.29 4.50
CA ALA A 87 12.63 6.36 4.57
C ALA A 87 11.85 6.35 5.89
N SER A 88 10.97 7.34 6.09
CA SER A 88 10.08 7.36 7.25
C SER A 88 9.19 6.11 7.30
N ARG A 89 8.69 5.75 8.48
CA ARG A 89 7.88 4.53 8.64
C ARG A 89 6.62 4.53 7.78
N PHE A 90 5.99 5.70 7.64
CA PHE A 90 4.84 5.89 6.75
C PHE A 90 5.19 5.57 5.29
N ILE A 91 6.36 5.98 4.82
CA ILE A 91 6.82 5.70 3.46
C ILE A 91 7.20 4.23 3.29
N GLN A 92 7.78 3.59 4.31
CA GLN A 92 8.04 2.14 4.31
C GLN A 92 6.75 1.32 4.26
N GLU A 93 5.75 1.70 5.04
CA GLU A 93 4.41 1.09 5.04
C GLU A 93 3.77 1.18 3.66
N TRP A 94 3.76 2.39 3.08
CA TRP A 94 3.27 2.60 1.73
C TRP A 94 4.04 1.78 0.70
N PHE A 95 5.36 1.65 0.84
CA PHE A 95 6.15 0.81 -0.05
C PHE A 95 5.77 -0.69 0.04
N ILE A 96 5.48 -1.22 1.24
CA ILE A 96 4.97 -2.58 1.42
C ILE A 96 3.59 -2.77 0.77
N HIS A 97 2.73 -1.74 0.83
CA HIS A 97 1.45 -1.73 0.13
C HIS A 97 1.67 -1.88 -1.38
N GLU A 98 2.52 -1.06 -1.99
CA GLU A 98 2.82 -1.14 -3.43
C GLU A 98 3.46 -2.48 -3.83
N MET A 99 4.34 -3.02 -2.97
CA MET A 99 4.95 -4.34 -3.18
C MET A 99 3.93 -5.49 -3.10
N THR A 100 2.80 -5.30 -2.41
CA THR A 100 1.69 -6.25 -2.45
C THR A 100 1.07 -6.32 -3.84
N HIS A 101 0.91 -5.18 -4.52
CA HIS A 101 0.44 -5.15 -5.90
C HIS A 101 1.43 -5.79 -6.87
N VAL A 102 2.74 -5.61 -6.66
CA VAL A 102 3.74 -6.33 -7.45
C VAL A 102 3.62 -7.84 -7.25
N TRP A 103 3.44 -8.32 -6.00
CA TRP A 103 3.17 -9.72 -5.74
C TRP A 103 1.90 -10.20 -6.46
N GLN A 104 0.79 -9.47 -6.33
CA GLN A 104 -0.48 -9.80 -6.99
C GLN A 104 -0.31 -9.92 -8.51
N TYR A 105 0.35 -8.95 -9.13
CA TYR A 105 0.65 -8.96 -10.56
C TYR A 105 1.51 -10.17 -10.96
N GLN A 106 2.59 -10.46 -10.23
CA GLN A 106 3.45 -11.61 -10.53
C GLN A 106 2.76 -12.97 -10.33
N LYS A 107 1.64 -13.02 -9.59
CA LYS A 107 0.77 -14.20 -9.48
C LYS A 107 -0.37 -14.21 -10.51
N GLY A 108 -0.42 -13.26 -11.43
CA GLY A 108 -1.37 -13.20 -12.54
C GLY A 108 -2.65 -12.41 -12.24
N TYR A 109 -2.68 -11.59 -11.19
CA TYR A 109 -3.82 -10.73 -10.90
C TYR A 109 -3.82 -9.48 -11.79
N PRO A 110 -4.95 -9.08 -12.39
CA PRO A 110 -5.02 -7.94 -13.31
C PRO A 110 -5.08 -6.60 -12.56
N VAL A 111 -4.03 -6.30 -11.78
CA VAL A 111 -3.93 -5.13 -10.87
C VAL A 111 -4.29 -3.83 -11.57
N PHE A 112 -3.75 -3.57 -12.76
CA PHE A 112 -4.03 -2.33 -13.51
C PHE A 112 -5.53 -2.14 -13.79
N LYS A 113 -6.19 -3.17 -14.34
CA LYS A 113 -7.62 -3.11 -14.65
C LYS A 113 -8.46 -2.93 -13.39
N ILE A 114 -8.17 -3.69 -12.34
CA ILE A 114 -8.95 -3.62 -11.10
C ILE A 114 -8.71 -2.29 -10.37
N GLY A 115 -7.50 -1.74 -10.40
CA GLY A 115 -7.21 -0.40 -9.89
C GLY A 115 -8.03 0.69 -10.61
N LEU A 116 -8.16 0.60 -11.93
CA LEU A 116 -9.04 1.49 -12.71
C LEU A 116 -10.52 1.31 -12.32
N ASP A 117 -10.99 0.06 -12.20
CA ASP A 117 -12.37 -0.24 -11.80
C ASP A 117 -12.67 0.32 -10.39
N LEU A 118 -11.76 0.16 -9.44
CA LEU A 118 -11.84 0.71 -8.08
C LEU A 118 -11.86 2.24 -8.06
N GLN A 119 -11.03 2.88 -8.88
CA GLN A 119 -11.03 4.33 -9.01
C GLN A 119 -12.36 4.84 -9.59
N ALA A 120 -12.89 4.16 -10.60
CA ALA A 120 -14.20 4.48 -11.16
C ALA A 120 -15.31 4.33 -10.12
N VAL A 121 -15.28 3.28 -9.28
CA VAL A 121 -16.20 3.10 -8.15
C VAL A 121 -16.07 4.26 -7.15
N MET A 122 -14.85 4.64 -6.77
CA MET A 122 -14.60 5.74 -5.84
C MET A 122 -15.21 7.05 -6.35
N ILE A 123 -14.96 7.40 -7.61
CA ILE A 123 -15.46 8.63 -8.24
C ILE A 123 -16.99 8.62 -8.39
N THR A 124 -17.57 7.49 -8.76
CA THR A 124 -19.00 7.40 -9.10
C THR A 124 -19.90 7.15 -7.89
N ASN A 125 -19.38 6.58 -6.80
CA ASN A 125 -20.18 6.17 -5.63
C ASN A 125 -19.76 6.88 -4.34
N ASN A 126 -18.71 7.72 -4.35
CA ASN A 126 -18.18 8.40 -3.16
C ASN A 126 -17.86 7.41 -2.02
N VAL A 127 -17.15 6.34 -2.37
CA VAL A 127 -16.74 5.26 -1.46
C VAL A 127 -15.22 5.10 -1.51
N GLU A 128 -14.61 4.72 -0.39
CA GLU A 128 -13.15 4.59 -0.28
C GLU A 128 -12.72 3.11 -0.39
N PRO A 129 -12.12 2.69 -1.52
CA PRO A 129 -11.77 1.28 -1.76
C PRO A 129 -10.69 0.74 -0.82
N TYR A 130 -9.98 1.64 -0.16
CA TYR A 130 -8.88 1.33 0.76
C TYR A 130 -9.34 1.09 2.20
N MET A 131 -10.60 1.40 2.51
CA MET A 131 -11.19 1.07 3.80
C MET A 131 -11.57 -0.40 3.82
N TYR A 132 -11.03 -1.14 4.79
CA TYR A 132 -11.40 -2.54 4.99
C TYR A 132 -11.89 -2.79 6.42
N ASN A 133 -12.95 -3.57 6.54
CA ASN A 133 -13.38 -4.05 7.84
C ASN A 133 -12.55 -5.30 8.21
N ILE A 134 -11.54 -5.14 9.06
CA ILE A 134 -10.77 -6.29 9.53
C ILE A 134 -11.63 -7.30 10.29
N MET A 135 -12.83 -6.94 10.77
CA MET A 135 -13.78 -7.85 11.41
C MET A 135 -14.86 -8.36 10.45
N ALA A 136 -14.71 -8.16 9.14
CA ALA A 136 -15.63 -8.69 8.14
C ALA A 136 -15.84 -10.20 8.33
N SER A 137 -17.06 -10.64 8.14
CA SER A 137 -17.45 -12.04 8.28
C SER A 137 -18.25 -12.48 7.06
N LYS A 138 -18.25 -13.78 6.83
CA LYS A 138 -19.00 -14.44 5.75
C LYS A 138 -19.69 -15.68 6.31
N LEU A 139 -20.64 -16.22 5.56
CA LEU A 139 -21.20 -17.52 5.86
C LEU A 139 -20.29 -18.62 5.29
N ASP A 140 -20.06 -19.66 6.08
CA ASP A 140 -19.46 -20.90 5.60
C ASP A 140 -20.49 -21.76 4.85
N THR A 141 -20.08 -22.96 4.41
CA THR A 141 -20.97 -23.90 3.69
C THR A 141 -22.14 -24.41 4.54
N ASN A 142 -22.10 -24.22 5.86
CA ASN A 142 -23.13 -24.63 6.80
C ASN A 142 -23.97 -23.44 7.31
N ASN A 143 -23.91 -22.29 6.62
CA ASN A 143 -24.56 -21.04 7.03
C ASN A 143 -24.10 -20.52 8.41
N GLN A 144 -22.90 -20.87 8.85
CA GLN A 144 -22.30 -20.32 10.07
C GLN A 144 -21.49 -19.08 9.75
N GLN A 145 -21.66 -18.03 10.55
CA GLN A 145 -20.89 -16.81 10.42
C GLN A 145 -19.45 -17.05 10.89
N ILE A 146 -18.51 -16.88 9.98
CA ILE A 146 -17.07 -17.03 10.22
C ILE A 146 -16.34 -15.75 9.82
N LEU A 147 -15.23 -15.46 10.48
CA LEU A 147 -14.40 -14.31 10.10
C LEU A 147 -13.74 -14.55 8.74
N SER A 148 -13.63 -13.46 7.98
CA SER A 148 -12.99 -13.46 6.67
C SER A 148 -11.52 -13.91 6.77
N SER A 149 -11.07 -14.63 5.75
CA SER A 149 -9.67 -14.97 5.50
C SER A 149 -9.05 -13.97 4.53
N PHE A 150 -7.73 -14.02 4.37
CA PHE A 150 -6.99 -13.05 3.55
C PHE A 150 -7.52 -12.93 2.11
N GLN A 151 -7.94 -14.04 1.50
CA GLN A 151 -8.47 -14.09 0.12
C GLN A 151 -9.87 -13.51 -0.05
N ASP A 152 -10.60 -13.32 1.04
CA ASP A 152 -11.94 -12.72 0.98
C ASP A 152 -11.86 -11.19 0.88
N TYR A 153 -10.69 -10.59 1.10
CA TYR A 153 -10.45 -9.17 0.94
C TYR A 153 -10.07 -8.83 -0.51
N ASN A 154 -10.52 -7.67 -1.00
CA ASN A 154 -10.11 -7.13 -2.30
C ASN A 154 -8.62 -6.77 -2.36
N MET A 155 -8.13 -6.41 -3.54
CA MET A 155 -6.69 -6.21 -3.78
C MET A 155 -6.08 -5.08 -2.93
N GLU A 156 -6.81 -3.99 -2.71
CA GLU A 156 -6.38 -2.83 -1.91
C GLU A 156 -6.39 -3.17 -0.43
N SER A 157 -7.47 -3.82 0.01
CA SER A 157 -7.63 -4.30 1.38
C SER A 157 -6.51 -5.27 1.77
N GLN A 158 -6.14 -6.20 0.87
CA GLN A 158 -4.99 -7.09 1.07
C GLN A 158 -3.68 -6.29 1.23
N ALA A 159 -3.45 -5.30 0.37
CA ALA A 159 -2.26 -4.45 0.43
C ALA A 159 -2.19 -3.66 1.73
N CYS A 160 -3.30 -3.05 2.16
CA CYS A 160 -3.42 -2.37 3.46
C CYS A 160 -3.21 -3.33 4.63
N ILE A 161 -3.80 -4.54 4.61
CA ILE A 161 -3.62 -5.54 5.68
C ILE A 161 -2.14 -5.87 5.89
N LEU A 162 -1.38 -6.09 4.81
CA LEU A 162 0.04 -6.44 4.91
C LEU A 162 0.90 -5.22 5.31
N ALA A 163 0.58 -4.04 4.80
CA ALA A 163 1.26 -2.80 5.17
C ALA A 163 1.06 -2.46 6.66
N HIS A 164 -0.17 -2.53 7.17
CA HIS A 164 -0.45 -2.32 8.58
C HIS A 164 0.20 -3.41 9.45
N TYR A 165 0.20 -4.68 9.00
CA TYR A 165 0.91 -5.74 9.73
C TYR A 165 2.41 -5.42 9.85
N TYR A 166 3.04 -4.99 8.76
CA TYR A 166 4.44 -4.56 8.77
C TYR A 166 4.67 -3.42 9.76
N ALA A 167 3.89 -2.33 9.67
CA ALA A 167 4.05 -1.15 10.51
C ALA A 167 3.78 -1.39 12.00
N ILE A 168 2.93 -2.38 12.34
CA ILE A 168 2.52 -2.66 13.72
C ILE A 168 3.37 -3.75 14.38
N PHE A 169 3.71 -4.81 13.63
CA PHE A 169 4.30 -6.02 14.22
C PHE A 169 5.75 -6.29 13.80
N ILE A 170 6.19 -5.76 12.65
CA ILE A 170 7.56 -5.95 12.16
C ILE A 170 8.41 -4.71 12.45
N ASN A 171 7.89 -3.53 12.12
CA ASN A 171 8.56 -2.25 12.32
C ASN A 171 7.71 -1.31 13.21
N PRO A 172 7.39 -1.70 14.46
CA PRO A 172 6.60 -0.89 15.36
C PRO A 172 7.30 0.43 15.69
N PRO A 173 6.53 1.48 16.01
CA PRO A 173 7.10 2.74 16.45
C PRO A 173 7.91 2.57 17.75
N PRO A 174 9.05 3.28 17.92
CA PRO A 174 9.80 3.29 19.16
C PRO A 174 8.91 3.65 20.35
N LYS A 175 9.10 2.96 21.48
CA LYS A 175 8.36 3.26 22.71
C LYS A 175 8.58 4.72 23.10
N GLY A 176 7.48 5.46 23.27
CA GLY A 176 7.49 6.86 23.71
C GLY A 176 7.46 7.91 22.59
N ASP A 177 7.53 7.51 21.32
CA ASP A 177 7.35 8.45 20.21
C ASP A 177 5.87 8.84 20.06
N LYS A 178 5.53 10.04 20.57
CA LYS A 178 4.17 10.59 20.48
C LYS A 178 3.80 11.07 19.08
N LYS A 179 4.78 11.35 18.20
CA LYS A 179 4.49 11.80 16.83
C LYS A 179 4.04 10.63 15.97
N GLU A 180 4.65 9.47 16.17
CA GLU A 180 4.39 8.28 15.38
C GLU A 180 3.79 7.16 16.23
N THR A 181 2.76 7.47 17.02
CA THR A 181 2.04 6.45 17.79
C THR A 181 1.31 5.47 16.87
N LEU A 182 0.91 4.32 17.42
CA LEU A 182 -0.01 3.40 16.75
C LEU A 182 -1.26 4.13 16.24
N LYS A 183 -1.75 5.15 16.96
CA LYS A 183 -2.88 6.00 16.55
C LYS A 183 -2.56 6.88 15.33
N THR A 184 -1.30 7.27 15.14
CA THR A 184 -0.86 8.00 13.95
C THR A 184 -0.70 7.05 12.75
N ILE A 185 -0.21 5.83 12.98
CA ILE A 185 -0.03 4.80 11.95
C ILE A 185 -1.38 4.24 11.47
N ILE A 186 -2.34 4.09 12.39
CA ILE A 186 -3.65 3.48 12.15
C ILE A 186 -4.74 4.52 11.87
N GLY A 187 -4.42 5.81 12.02
CA GLY A 187 -5.33 6.93 11.75
C GLY A 187 -6.16 7.35 12.97
N ASN A 188 -5.91 8.56 13.45
CA ASN A 188 -6.87 9.36 14.18
C ASN A 188 -7.28 10.50 13.23
N ASN A 189 -8.37 10.31 12.49
CA ASN A 189 -9.24 11.34 11.94
C ASN A 189 -8.51 12.62 11.45
N HIS A 190 -7.65 12.49 10.44
CA HIS A 190 -7.06 13.63 9.75
C HIS A 190 -7.60 13.69 8.32
N LYS A 191 -8.73 14.38 8.16
CA LYS A 191 -9.23 14.88 6.87
C LYS A 191 -9.47 13.81 5.80
N GLY A 192 -10.24 12.78 6.15
CA GLY A 192 -11.06 12.01 5.20
C GLY A 192 -10.36 10.92 4.38
N TYR A 193 -9.32 10.27 4.94
CA TYR A 193 -8.72 9.07 4.35
C TYR A 193 -8.14 8.18 5.48
N ASP A 194 -8.99 7.37 6.14
CA ASP A 194 -8.59 6.52 7.28
C ASP A 194 -8.47 5.04 6.84
N TYR A 195 -7.24 4.51 6.75
CA TYR A 195 -6.97 3.18 6.17
C TYR A 195 -7.19 2.00 7.13
N LEU A 196 -7.33 2.24 8.44
CA LEU A 196 -7.67 1.19 9.42
C LEU A 196 -8.30 1.80 10.70
N TYR A 197 -9.56 2.21 10.69
CA TYR A 197 -10.15 2.70 11.94
C TYR A 197 -10.26 1.58 13.00
N ILE A 198 -9.50 1.71 14.10
CA ILE A 198 -9.56 0.83 15.27
C ILE A 198 -10.07 1.60 16.48
N PRO A 199 -11.36 1.46 16.84
CA PRO A 199 -11.87 2.01 18.10
C PRO A 199 -11.10 1.46 19.30
N ASP A 200 -10.75 2.32 20.26
CA ASP A 200 -10.03 1.91 21.48
C ASP A 200 -10.75 0.76 22.21
N SER A 201 -12.08 0.74 22.22
CA SER A 201 -12.91 -0.31 22.85
C SER A 201 -12.79 -1.70 22.20
N THR A 202 -12.38 -1.78 20.92
CA THR A 202 -12.24 -3.05 20.18
C THR A 202 -10.80 -3.30 19.74
N LYS A 203 -9.85 -2.49 20.22
CA LYS A 203 -8.49 -2.45 19.72
C LYS A 203 -7.76 -3.78 19.78
N ASN A 204 -7.81 -4.44 20.94
CA ASN A 204 -7.11 -5.70 21.13
C ASN A 204 -7.67 -6.80 20.21
N MET A 205 -9.00 -6.88 20.07
CA MET A 205 -9.66 -7.84 19.19
C MET A 205 -9.33 -7.60 17.72
N ARG A 206 -9.38 -6.35 17.25
CA ARG A 206 -9.06 -5.98 15.87
C ARG A 206 -7.58 -6.21 15.54
N LEU A 207 -6.67 -5.87 16.44
CA LEU A 207 -5.24 -6.15 16.27
C LEU A 207 -4.94 -7.65 16.25
N ALA A 208 -5.60 -8.43 17.11
CA ALA A 208 -5.49 -9.88 17.10
C ALA A 208 -5.99 -10.47 15.77
N ASN A 209 -7.11 -9.96 15.25
CA ASN A 209 -7.63 -10.43 13.97
C ASN A 209 -6.78 -9.98 12.77
N LEU A 210 -6.25 -8.75 12.78
CA LEU A 210 -5.26 -8.28 11.79
C LEU A 210 -4.07 -9.24 11.75
N LYS A 211 -3.51 -9.54 12.92
CA LYS A 211 -2.39 -10.48 13.06
C LYS A 211 -2.76 -11.86 12.49
N ARG A 212 -3.92 -12.42 12.86
CA ARG A 212 -4.40 -13.71 12.36
C ARG A 212 -4.50 -13.73 10.84
N VAL A 213 -5.15 -12.73 10.24
CA VAL A 213 -5.38 -12.66 8.79
C VAL A 213 -4.05 -12.50 8.05
N ALA A 214 -3.20 -11.54 8.43
CA ALA A 214 -1.92 -11.32 7.79
C ALA A 214 -0.98 -12.53 7.94
N GLU A 215 -0.89 -13.12 9.13
CA GLU A 215 -0.03 -14.30 9.36
C GLU A 215 -0.49 -15.53 8.60
N SER A 216 -1.80 -15.67 8.32
CA SER A 216 -2.29 -16.75 7.47
C SER A 216 -1.62 -16.70 6.09
N PHE A 217 -1.48 -15.51 5.50
CA PHE A 217 -0.75 -15.29 4.26
C PHE A 217 0.78 -15.43 4.45
N ILE A 218 1.36 -14.75 5.45
CA ILE A 218 2.82 -14.72 5.65
C ILE A 218 3.39 -16.11 5.92
N LYS A 219 2.64 -17.00 6.58
CA LYS A 219 3.06 -18.38 6.87
C LYS A 219 2.72 -19.36 5.74
N SER A 220 2.05 -18.92 4.68
CA SER A 220 1.67 -19.74 3.54
C SER A 220 2.76 -19.88 2.47
N ASP A 221 2.44 -20.63 1.41
CA ASP A 221 3.20 -20.71 0.16
C ASP A 221 3.15 -19.42 -0.70
N LYS A 222 2.21 -18.50 -0.43
CA LYS A 222 2.00 -17.23 -1.15
C LYS A 222 1.84 -17.41 -2.66
N ASN A 223 1.25 -18.53 -3.08
CA ASN A 223 0.91 -18.79 -4.47
C ASN A 223 -0.36 -18.03 -4.89
N SER A 224 -0.82 -18.24 -6.12
CA SER A 224 -2.00 -17.58 -6.68
C SER A 224 -3.31 -17.89 -5.93
N ASN A 225 -3.38 -18.92 -5.08
CA ASN A 225 -4.57 -19.20 -4.27
C ASN A 225 -4.77 -18.18 -3.14
N TRP A 226 -3.81 -17.29 -2.91
CA TRP A 226 -3.90 -16.21 -1.94
C TRP A 226 -4.39 -14.89 -2.54
N LEU A 227 -4.53 -14.82 -3.86
CA LEU A 227 -5.13 -13.68 -4.54
C LEU A 227 -6.60 -13.51 -4.11
N PRO A 228 -7.16 -12.30 -4.26
CA PRO A 228 -8.58 -12.07 -4.03
C PRO A 228 -9.42 -13.09 -4.81
N LYS A 229 -10.45 -13.66 -4.16
CA LYS A 229 -11.33 -14.63 -4.81
C LYS A 229 -11.99 -13.98 -6.04
N LYS A 230 -11.81 -14.66 -7.16
CA LYS A 230 -12.05 -14.21 -8.53
C LYS A 230 -13.37 -13.44 -8.74
N TRP A 231 -13.26 -12.36 -9.53
CA TRP A 231 -14.35 -11.57 -10.15
C TRP A 231 -15.14 -10.69 -9.20
N ILE A 232 -14.40 -9.77 -8.63
CA ILE A 232 -14.93 -8.52 -8.12
C ILE A 232 -15.45 -7.72 -9.33
N ASP A 233 -16.69 -7.95 -9.75
CA ASP A 233 -17.32 -7.09 -10.74
C ASP A 233 -17.53 -5.69 -10.13
N PHE A 234 -17.74 -4.68 -10.99
CA PHE A 234 -17.93 -3.30 -10.53
C PHE A 234 -19.05 -3.19 -9.48
N ASN A 235 -20.10 -4.01 -9.58
CA ASN A 235 -21.21 -4.00 -8.64
C ASN A 235 -20.84 -4.60 -7.27
N TYR A 236 -19.98 -5.62 -7.26
CA TYR A 236 -19.39 -6.19 -6.05
C TYR A 236 -18.50 -5.15 -5.37
N LEU A 237 -17.65 -4.44 -6.13
CA LEU A 237 -16.85 -3.34 -5.58
C LEU A 237 -17.71 -2.26 -4.96
N VAL A 238 -18.80 -1.88 -5.62
CA VAL A 238 -19.74 -0.91 -5.09
C VAL A 238 -20.39 -1.41 -3.79
N LYS A 239 -20.74 -2.70 -3.71
CA LYS A 239 -21.32 -3.31 -2.49
C LYS A 239 -20.31 -3.37 -1.35
N GLU A 240 -19.12 -3.90 -1.61
CA GLU A 240 -18.03 -3.94 -0.62
C GLU A 240 -17.67 -2.56 -0.09
N ALA A 241 -17.52 -1.58 -0.99
CA ALA A 241 -17.16 -0.23 -0.61
C ALA A 241 -18.30 0.51 0.12
N LYS A 242 -19.55 0.03 0.01
CA LYS A 242 -20.70 0.44 0.83
C LYS A 242 -20.82 -0.38 2.13
N GLY A 243 -19.97 -1.38 2.34
CA GLY A 243 -20.04 -2.30 3.48
C GLY A 243 -21.24 -3.25 3.45
N VAL A 244 -21.76 -3.56 2.24
CA VAL A 244 -22.97 -4.37 1.98
C VAL A 244 -22.60 -5.74 1.41
#